data_AF-A0A392S8Q3-F1
#
_entry.id   AF-A0A392S8Q3-F1
#
_cell.length_a   1.000
_cell.length_b   1.000
_cell.length_c   1.000
_cell.angle_alpha   90.00
_cell.angle_beta   90.00
_cell.angle_gamma   90.00
#
_symmetry.space_group_name_H-M   'P 1'
#
loop_
_entity.id
_entity.type
_entity.pdbx_description
1 polymer ?
#
loop_
_entity_poly.entity_id
_entity_poly.type
_entity_poly.pdbx_seq_one_letter_code
_entity_poly.pdbx_strand_id
1 'polypeptide(L)'
;PAAELKKLQVKNEKLKGELAKVKNAFSYYRGKHEIQVGLVTELGQKTAEVARLTEERKKLQDELGALQLSMTPVEDEPEATHGLTTRAELVEKIRVMGQDVLDGVKFGFD
;
A
#
# COMPACT_ATOMS: atom_id res chain seq x y z
N PRO A 1 32.14 69.25 8.54
CA PRO A 1 31.49 68.49 9.64
C PRO A 1 29.99 68.16 9.39
N ALA A 2 29.10 69.16 9.26
CA ALA A 2 27.64 68.93 9.18
C ALA A 2 27.17 68.23 7.87
N ALA A 3 27.79 68.55 6.73
CA ALA A 3 27.41 67.96 5.43
C ALA A 3 27.73 66.46 5.33
N GLU A 4 28.84 66.02 5.93
CA GLU A 4 29.23 64.61 5.98
C GLU A 4 28.30 63.81 6.90
N LEU A 5 27.93 64.37 8.05
CA LEU A 5 26.96 63.77 8.95
C LEU A 5 25.61 63.53 8.25
N LYS A 6 25.13 64.51 7.49
CA LYS A 6 23.89 64.38 6.71
C LYS A 6 23.98 63.29 5.63
N LYS A 7 25.13 63.18 4.94
CA LYS A 7 25.37 62.10 3.96
C LYS A 7 25.35 60.72 4.63
N LEU A 8 25.96 60.59 5.81
CA LEU A 8 25.96 59.34 6.57
C LEU A 8 24.55 58.96 7.04
N GLN A 9 23.74 59.93 7.48
CA GLN A 9 22.34 59.69 7.86
C GLN A 9 21.52 59.14 6.68
N VAL A 10 21.62 59.74 5.50
CA VAL A 10 20.92 59.27 4.29
C VAL A 10 21.35 57.84 3.93
N LYS A 11 22.65 57.53 3.99
CA LYS A 11 23.14 56.17 3.75
C LYS A 11 22.61 55.18 4.79
N ASN A 12 22.54 55.57 6.06
CA ASN A 12 22.03 54.71 7.13
C ASN A 12 20.56 54.36 6.92
N GLU A 13 19.72 55.35 6.57
CA GLU A 13 18.31 55.09 6.25
C GLU A 13 18.12 54.21 5.02
N LYS A 14 18.95 54.40 3.98
CA LYS A 14 18.95 53.50 2.82
C LYS A 14 19.29 52.06 3.21
N LEU A 15 20.35 51.87 4.00
CA LEU A 15 20.80 50.56 4.46
C LEU A 15 19.77 49.88 5.36
N LYS A 16 19.07 50.62 6.23
CA LYS A 16 17.96 50.09 7.02
C LYS A 16 16.83 49.55 6.14
N GLY A 17 16.49 50.27 5.08
CA GLY A 17 15.49 49.83 4.10
C GLY A 17 15.90 48.56 3.36
N GLU A 18 17.16 48.48 2.92
CA GLU A 18 17.71 47.27 2.29
C GLU A 18 17.73 46.08 3.26
N LEU A 19 18.13 46.31 4.52
CA LEU A 19 18.12 45.28 5.56
C LEU A 19 16.70 44.73 5.80
N ALA A 20 15.69 45.60 5.82
CA ALA A 20 14.30 45.16 5.97
C ALA A 20 13.84 44.27 4.81
N LYS A 21 14.19 44.64 3.56
CA LYS A 21 13.88 43.83 2.37
C LYS A 21 14.54 42.45 2.44
N VAL A 22 15.83 42.40 2.78
CA VAL A 22 16.58 41.14 2.91
C VAL A 22 16.00 40.26 4.01
N LYS A 23 15.66 40.83 5.18
CA LYS A 23 15.02 40.09 6.27
C LYS A 23 13.70 39.45 5.84
N ASN A 24 12.85 40.20 5.14
CA ASN A 24 11.57 39.68 4.65
C ASN A 24 11.76 38.55 3.63
N ALA A 25 12.69 38.72 2.68
CA ALA A 25 13.01 37.66 1.73
C ALA A 25 13.55 36.41 2.43
N PHE A 26 14.43 36.58 3.42
CA PHE A 26 14.98 35.47 4.19
C PHE A 26 13.89 34.70 4.95
N SER A 27 12.98 35.41 5.63
CA SER A 27 11.84 34.78 6.31
C SER A 27 10.94 34.01 5.34
N TYR A 28 10.70 34.55 4.14
CA TYR A 28 9.92 33.88 3.10
C TYR A 28 10.59 32.58 2.63
N TYR A 29 11.88 32.62 2.32
CA TYR A 29 12.61 31.43 1.90
C TYR A 29 12.76 30.39 3.00
N ARG A 30 12.93 30.83 4.24
CA ARG A 30 12.96 29.94 5.41
C ARG A 30 11.67 29.13 5.53
N GLY A 31 10.51 29.78 5.43
CA GLY A 31 9.22 29.07 5.49
C GLY A 31 9.05 28.07 4.34
N LYS A 32 9.49 28.41 3.12
CA LYS A 32 9.51 27.46 2.00
C LYS A 32 10.39 26.24 2.27
N HIS A 33 11.57 26.47 2.84
CA HIS A 33 12.50 25.39 3.15
C HIS A 33 11.93 24.45 4.21
N GLU A 34 11.29 24.99 5.26
CA GLU A 34 10.62 24.18 6.29
C GLU A 34 9.54 23.26 5.69
N ILE A 35 8.72 23.79 4.77
CA ILE A 35 7.72 22.99 4.04
C ILE A 35 8.41 21.91 3.17
N GLN A 36 9.47 22.27 2.44
CA GLN A 36 10.18 21.34 1.57
C GLN A 36 10.79 20.19 2.37
N VAL A 37 11.40 20.47 3.53
CA VAL A 37 11.95 19.45 4.43
C VAL A 37 10.85 18.50 4.88
N GLY A 38 9.69 19.02 5.29
CA GLY A 38 8.53 18.20 5.67
C GLY A 38 8.08 17.25 4.55
N LEU A 39 7.96 17.75 3.32
CA LEU A 39 7.60 16.94 2.15
C LEU A 39 8.64 15.85 1.86
N VAL A 40 9.93 16.16 1.96
CA VAL A 40 11.01 15.17 1.73
C VAL A 40 10.98 14.08 2.79
N THR A 41 10.73 14.42 4.05
CA THR A 41 10.57 13.44 5.13
C THR A 41 9.37 12.53 4.88
N GLU A 42 8.22 13.09 4.52
CA GLU A 42 7.01 12.30 4.24
C GLU A 42 7.21 11.37 3.02
N LEU A 43 7.85 11.86 1.96
CA LEU A 43 8.20 11.04 0.79
C LEU A 43 9.12 9.87 1.17
N GLY A 44 10.11 10.11 2.04
CA GLY A 44 10.98 9.05 2.57
C GLY A 44 10.18 7.97 3.31
N GLN A 45 9.25 8.38 4.18
CA GLN A 45 8.38 7.45 4.91
C GLN A 45 7.48 6.64 3.98
N LYS A 46 6.83 7.29 3.01
CA LYS A 46 6.00 6.59 2.01
C LYS A 46 6.81 5.62 1.16
N THR A 47 8.05 5.98 0.81
CA THR A 47 8.96 5.09 0.07
C THR A 47 9.27 3.83 0.86
N ALA A 48 9.55 3.96 2.16
CA ALA A 48 9.79 2.82 3.04
C ALA A 48 8.55 1.91 3.16
N GLU A 49 7.36 2.50 3.30
CA GLU A 49 6.11 1.73 3.38
C GLU A 49 5.79 0.99 2.08
N VAL A 50 6.03 1.61 0.92
CA VAL A 50 5.88 0.95 -0.39
C VAL A 50 6.83 -0.24 -0.53
N ALA A 51 8.07 -0.11 -0.07
CA ALA A 51 9.03 -1.22 -0.06
C ALA A 51 8.54 -2.38 0.83
N ARG A 52 8.07 -2.07 2.05
CA ARG A 52 7.51 -3.06 2.98
C ARG A 52 6.31 -3.81 2.39
N LEU A 53 5.34 -3.08 1.83
CA LEU A 53 4.15 -3.66 1.20
C LEU A 53 4.49 -4.48 -0.05
N THR A 54 5.54 -4.12 -0.77
CA THR A 54 6.01 -4.88 -1.94
C THR A 54 6.52 -6.26 -1.53
N GLU A 55 7.31 -6.35 -0.46
CA GLU A 55 7.79 -7.63 0.08
C GLU A 55 6.65 -8.48 0.65
N GLU A 56 5.72 -7.86 1.39
CA GLU A 56 4.53 -8.55 1.92
C GLU A 56 3.67 -9.14 0.80
N ARG A 57 3.42 -8.36 -0.27
CA ARG A 57 2.69 -8.84 -1.44
C ARG A 57 3.38 -10.03 -2.09
N LYS A 58 4.72 -9.99 -2.22
CA LYS A 58 5.48 -11.11 -2.79
C LYS A 58 5.32 -12.37 -1.96
N LYS A 59 5.46 -12.27 -0.63
CA LYS A 59 5.26 -13.39 0.29
C LYS A 59 3.86 -13.99 0.15
N LEU A 60 2.83 -13.15 0.08
CA LEU A 60 1.45 -13.61 -0.10
C LEU A 60 1.23 -14.27 -1.46
N GLN A 61 1.89 -13.81 -2.51
CA GLN A 61 1.85 -14.47 -3.83
C GLN A 61 2.50 -15.86 -3.79
N ASP A 62 3.64 -15.99 -3.11
CA ASP A 62 4.33 -17.28 -2.94
C ASP A 62 3.46 -18.27 -2.13
N GLU A 63 2.87 -17.81 -1.02
CA GLU A 63 1.95 -18.62 -0.19
C GLU A 63 0.69 -19.02 -0.96
N LEU A 64 0.11 -18.11 -1.75
CA LEU A 64 -1.04 -18.42 -2.59
C LEU A 64 -0.70 -19.46 -3.67
N GLY A 65 0.46 -19.36 -4.30
CA GLY A 65 0.93 -20.34 -5.27
C GLY A 65 1.15 -21.73 -4.66
N ALA A 66 1.76 -21.78 -3.47
CA ALA A 66 1.94 -23.03 -2.73
C ALA A 66 0.59 -23.66 -2.34
N LEU A 67 -0.37 -22.84 -1.91
CA LEU A 67 -1.71 -23.31 -1.59
C LEU A 67 -2.42 -23.85 -2.82
N GLN A 68 -2.34 -23.15 -3.97
CA GLN A 68 -2.90 -23.62 -5.23
C GLN A 68 -2.33 -24.98 -5.65
N LEU A 69 -1.01 -25.16 -5.53
CA LEU A 69 -0.36 -26.46 -5.79
C LEU A 69 -0.83 -27.54 -4.82
N SER A 70 -1.06 -27.21 -3.54
CA SER A 70 -1.61 -28.16 -2.57
C SER A 70 -3.09 -28.50 -2.82
N MET A 71 -3.81 -27.66 -3.55
CA MET A 71 -5.22 -27.82 -3.87
C MET A 71 -5.45 -28.44 -5.26
N THR A 72 -4.41 -28.78 -6.02
CA THR A 72 -4.58 -29.48 -7.29
C THR A 72 -5.18 -30.86 -7.04
N PRO A 73 -6.26 -31.24 -7.76
CA PRO A 73 -6.84 -32.58 -7.62
C PRO A 73 -5.80 -33.68 -7.83
N VAL A 74 -5.93 -34.77 -7.09
CA VAL A 74 -5.09 -35.96 -7.29
C VAL A 74 -5.56 -36.73 -8.54
N GLU A 75 -4.68 -37.54 -9.15
CA GLU A 75 -4.95 -38.23 -10.43
C GLU A 75 -6.25 -39.06 -10.40
N ASP A 76 -6.51 -39.74 -9.28
CA ASP A 76 -7.70 -40.58 -9.08
C ASP A 76 -8.87 -39.85 -8.43
N GLU A 77 -8.82 -38.51 -8.34
CA GLU A 77 -9.91 -37.73 -7.74
C GLU A 77 -11.11 -37.63 -8.69
N PRO A 78 -12.31 -38.06 -8.26
CA PRO A 78 -13.51 -37.93 -9.09
C PRO A 78 -13.79 -36.46 -9.44
N GLU A 79 -14.14 -36.17 -10.69
CA GLU A 79 -14.49 -34.81 -11.13
C GLU A 79 -15.67 -34.25 -10.32
N ALA A 80 -16.51 -35.14 -9.80
CA ALA A 80 -17.65 -34.81 -8.95
C ALA A 80 -17.24 -34.14 -7.61
N THR A 81 -15.99 -34.30 -7.17
CA THR A 81 -15.44 -33.71 -5.93
C THR A 81 -14.47 -32.57 -6.19
N HIS A 82 -14.14 -32.27 -7.45
CA HIS A 82 -13.27 -31.15 -7.78
C HIS A 82 -13.91 -29.82 -7.32
N GLY A 83 -13.08 -28.96 -6.74
CA GLY A 83 -13.50 -27.61 -6.32
C GLY A 83 -14.30 -27.56 -5.01
N LEU A 84 -14.46 -28.67 -4.29
CA LEU A 84 -14.98 -28.65 -2.92
C LEU A 84 -13.90 -28.05 -1.99
N THR A 85 -14.21 -26.90 -1.38
CA THR A 85 -13.26 -26.16 -0.54
C THR A 85 -13.64 -26.19 0.94
N THR A 86 -14.85 -26.63 1.25
CA THR A 86 -15.40 -26.67 2.61
C THR A 86 -15.94 -28.05 2.98
N ARG A 87 -15.97 -28.33 4.29
CA ARG A 87 -16.58 -29.55 4.83
C ARG A 87 -18.08 -29.65 4.51
N ALA A 88 -18.78 -28.52 4.47
CA ALA A 88 -20.21 -28.50 4.18
C ALA A 88 -20.49 -28.95 2.74
N GLU A 89 -19.71 -28.44 1.77
CA GLU A 89 -19.79 -28.86 0.36
C GLU A 89 -19.51 -30.36 0.21
N LEU A 90 -18.49 -30.88 0.89
CA LEU A 90 -18.19 -32.31 0.90
C LEU A 90 -19.34 -33.16 1.45
N VAL A 91 -19.87 -32.79 2.62
CA VAL A 91 -20.95 -33.53 3.27
C VAL A 91 -22.20 -33.54 2.39
N GLU A 92 -22.52 -32.41 1.76
CA GLU A 92 -23.64 -32.30 0.85
C GLU A 92 -23.44 -33.15 -0.41
N LYS A 93 -22.23 -33.17 -0.97
CA LYS A 93 -21.92 -34.01 -2.13
C LYS A 93 -22.05 -35.50 -1.80
N ILE A 94 -21.53 -35.93 -0.65
CA ILE A 94 -21.67 -37.30 -0.16
C ILE A 94 -23.14 -37.67 0.01
N ARG A 95 -23.95 -36.76 0.56
CA ARG A 95 -25.39 -36.95 0.75
C ARG A 95 -26.10 -37.20 -0.59
N VAL A 96 -25.83 -36.36 -1.60
CA VAL A 96 -26.41 -36.51 -2.95
C VAL A 96 -25.99 -37.84 -3.58
N MET A 97 -24.70 -38.16 -3.58
CA MET A 97 -24.20 -39.42 -4.14
C MET A 97 -24.78 -40.65 -3.45
N GLY A 98 -24.96 -40.61 -2.12
CA GLY A 98 -25.60 -41.70 -1.37
C GLY A 98 -27.05 -41.91 -1.78
N GLN A 99 -27.79 -40.84 -2.07
CA GLN A 99 -29.16 -40.92 -2.55
C GLN A 99 -29.23 -41.55 -3.95
N ASP A 100 -28.37 -41.11 -4.87
CA ASP A 100 -28.31 -41.64 -6.23
C ASP A 100 -28.06 -43.16 -6.26
N VAL A 101 -27.18 -43.66 -5.38
CA VAL A 101 -26.92 -45.10 -5.23
C VAL A 101 -28.15 -45.86 -4.74
N LEU A 102 -28.84 -45.32 -3.72
CA LEU A 102 -30.06 -45.95 -3.19
C LEU A 102 -31.17 -46.01 -4.24
N ASP A 103 -31.33 -44.95 -5.02
CA ASP A 103 -32.32 -44.90 -6.10
C ASP A 103 -31.96 -45.86 -7.24
N GLY A 104 -30.68 -45.98 -7.61
CA GLY A 104 -30.22 -46.94 -8.63
C GLY A 104 -30.47 -48.41 -8.26
N VAL A 105 -30.25 -48.79 -6.99
CA VAL A 105 -30.53 -50.16 -6.50
C VAL A 105 -32.01 -50.50 -6.62
N LYS A 106 -32.90 -49.53 -6.41
CA LYS A 106 -34.36 -49.71 -6.53
C LYS A 106 -34.81 -50.15 -7.93
N PHE A 107 -34.05 -49.82 -8.97
CA PHE A 107 -34.36 -50.18 -10.37
C PHE A 107 -33.52 -51.35 -10.91
N GLY A 108 -32.54 -51.86 -10.15
CA GLY A 108 -31.62 -52.91 -10.60
C GLY A 108 -32.05 -54.36 -10.29
N PHE A 109 -33.24 -54.55 -9.71
CA PHE A 109 -33.79 -55.85 -9.32
C PHE A 109 -35.04 -56.28 -10.12
N ASP A 110 -35.33 -55.62 -11.24
CA ASP A 110 -36.38 -56.01 -12.20
C ASP A 110 -35.81 -56.82 -13.39
#